data_AF-K2CIW0-F1
#
_entry.id   AF-K2CIW0-F1
#
_cell.length_a   1.000
_cell.length_b   1.000
_cell.length_c   1.000
_cell.angle_alpha   90.00
_cell.angle_beta   90.00
_cell.angle_gamma   90.00
#
_symmetry.space_group_name_H-M   'P 1'
#
loop_
_entity.id
_entity.type
_entity.pdbx_description
1 polymer ?
#
loop_
_entity_poly.entity_id
_entity_poly.type
_entity_poly.pdbx_seq_one_letter_code
_entity_poly.pdbx_strand_id
1 'polypeptide(L)'
;MFARKNIRGISLIELMLGVTLSTLVINILFEIYLASQNNHLMQNNLITMQENVRLISQIITNRIRMSGYAGCVRLSKDFPLKNHLMVEVSEKTKVQQYKNNEIKPNTDAMTIWYVNAANAILTHTMQDYSVLHVKSSVPFPQHDKLLVSDCVTADIIEVKQASLLNDGSQTIVSVHNLSHLYAKNTEVSKLDQEHFFVSHSGRFDEKHQPIYALYEKNNNDHKLELAEGIDAMQIKLTLIENNKIIERAIDEITDATPVMGVSLAFHFSSNVAQLSETRYIYVALR
;
A
#
# COMPACT_ATOMS: atom_id res chain seq x y z
N MET A 1 7.62 -31.65 -84.56
CA MET A 1 8.90 -30.93 -84.42
C MET A 1 8.92 -30.28 -83.04
N PHE A 2 9.54 -30.92 -82.04
CA PHE A 2 9.61 -30.37 -80.68
C PHE A 2 10.80 -29.42 -80.59
N ALA A 3 10.54 -28.14 -80.32
CA ALA A 3 11.58 -27.15 -80.09
C ALA A 3 12.36 -27.54 -78.82
N ARG A 4 13.64 -27.88 -78.99
CA ARG A 4 14.54 -28.20 -77.87
C ARG A 4 14.83 -26.90 -77.12
N LYS A 5 14.22 -26.73 -75.95
CA LYS A 5 14.48 -25.59 -75.06
C LYS A 5 15.91 -25.73 -74.54
N ASN A 6 16.80 -24.79 -74.86
CA ASN A 6 18.16 -24.76 -74.31
C ASN A 6 18.07 -24.55 -72.80
N ILE A 7 18.27 -25.62 -72.04
CA ILE A 7 18.41 -25.54 -70.59
C ILE A 7 19.81 -25.01 -70.34
N ARG A 8 19.92 -23.73 -69.97
CA ARG A 8 21.17 -23.17 -69.45
C ARG A 8 21.43 -23.84 -68.10
N GLY A 9 22.58 -24.51 -67.98
CA GLY A 9 23.02 -25.06 -66.70
C GLY A 9 23.30 -23.96 -65.69
N ILE A 10 23.06 -24.23 -64.41
CA ILE A 10 23.36 -23.31 -63.31
C ILE A 10 24.86 -23.33 -63.08
N SER A 11 25.49 -22.16 -62.97
CA SER A 11 26.92 -22.10 -62.67
C SER A 11 27.17 -22.41 -61.18
N LEU A 12 28.29 -23.06 -60.86
CA LEU A 12 28.68 -23.34 -59.47
C LEU A 12 28.72 -22.05 -58.63
N ILE A 13 29.11 -20.93 -59.25
CA ILE A 13 29.19 -19.62 -58.60
C ILE A 13 27.82 -19.02 -58.27
N GLU A 14 26.80 -19.20 -59.13
CA GLU A 14 25.41 -18.80 -58.80
C GLU A 14 24.88 -19.58 -57.59
N LEU A 15 25.25 -20.87 -57.46
CA LEU A 15 24.86 -21.68 -56.32
C LEU A 15 25.57 -21.22 -55.04
N MET A 16 26.87 -20.93 -55.09
CA MET A 16 27.61 -20.40 -53.94
C MET A 16 27.09 -19.03 -53.50
N LEU A 17 26.77 -18.15 -54.45
CA LEU A 17 26.17 -16.83 -54.17
C LEU A 17 24.76 -16.98 -53.58
N GLY A 18 23.94 -17.88 -54.11
CA GLY A 18 22.59 -18.12 -53.61
C GLY A 18 22.60 -18.62 -52.16
N VAL A 19 23.46 -19.58 -51.83
CA VAL A 19 23.58 -20.11 -50.46
C VAL A 19 24.09 -19.04 -49.50
N THR A 20 25.15 -18.31 -49.87
CA THR A 20 25.72 -17.25 -48.99
C THR A 20 24.72 -16.13 -48.71
N LEU A 21 23.97 -15.66 -49.72
CA LEU A 21 22.90 -14.67 -49.53
C LEU A 21 21.75 -15.22 -48.68
N SER A 22 21.36 -16.49 -48.88
CA SER A 22 20.30 -17.12 -48.09
C SER A 22 20.68 -17.22 -46.60
N THR A 23 21.91 -17.64 -46.30
CA THR A 23 22.41 -17.71 -44.92
C THR A 23 22.46 -16.32 -44.28
N LEU A 24 22.89 -15.30 -45.03
CA LEU A 24 22.94 -13.93 -44.53
C LEU A 24 21.55 -13.41 -44.16
N VAL A 25 20.55 -13.62 -45.02
CA VAL A 25 19.16 -13.21 -44.76
C VAL A 25 18.57 -13.95 -43.55
N ILE A 26 18.79 -15.26 -43.44
CA ILE A 26 18.28 -16.05 -42.31
C ILE A 26 18.88 -15.57 -40.99
N ASN A 27 20.18 -15.26 -40.96
CA ASN A 27 20.83 -14.74 -39.74
C ASN A 27 20.20 -13.42 -39.29
N ILE A 28 19.97 -12.50 -40.23
CA ILE A 28 19.33 -11.21 -39.93
C ILE A 28 17.91 -11.42 -39.39
N LEU A 29 17.12 -12.28 -40.03
CA LEU A 29 15.76 -12.58 -39.57
C LEU A 29 15.75 -13.21 -38.17
N PHE A 30 16.74 -14.06 -37.88
CA PHE A 30 16.88 -14.70 -36.57
C PHE A 30 17.21 -13.67 -35.47
N GLU A 31 18.13 -12.74 -35.73
CA GLU A 31 18.45 -11.65 -34.80
C GLU A 31 17.24 -10.74 -34.54
N ILE A 32 16.50 -10.36 -35.60
CA ILE A 32 15.27 -9.55 -35.47
C ILE A 32 14.24 -10.29 -34.62
N TYR A 33 14.07 -11.60 -34.83
CA TYR A 33 13.14 -12.40 -34.03
C TYR A 33 13.53 -12.42 -32.55
N LEU A 34 14.81 -12.65 -32.24
CA LEU A 34 15.31 -12.64 -30.86
C LEU A 34 15.14 -11.26 -30.20
N ALA A 35 15.49 -10.19 -30.92
CA ALA A 35 15.31 -8.82 -30.42
C ALA A 35 13.82 -8.51 -30.14
N SER A 36 12.92 -8.95 -31.02
CA SER A 36 11.47 -8.80 -30.84
C SER A 36 10.98 -9.53 -29.58
N GLN A 37 11.40 -10.79 -29.38
CA GLN A 37 11.03 -11.58 -28.20
C GLN A 37 11.53 -10.92 -26.91
N ASN A 38 12.79 -10.48 -26.88
CA ASN A 38 13.34 -9.78 -25.71
C ASN A 38 12.59 -8.48 -25.41
N ASN A 39 12.24 -7.71 -26.44
CA ASN A 39 11.44 -6.50 -26.28
C ASN A 39 10.03 -6.80 -25.75
N HIS A 40 9.37 -7.85 -26.25
CA HIS A 40 8.06 -8.27 -25.76
C HIS A 40 8.10 -8.68 -24.28
N LEU A 41 9.10 -9.46 -23.87
CA LEU A 41 9.27 -9.84 -22.47
C LEU A 41 9.56 -8.63 -21.57
N MET A 42 10.39 -7.69 -22.04
CA MET A 42 10.69 -6.46 -21.32
C MET A 42 9.45 -5.59 -21.15
N GLN A 43 8.63 -5.45 -22.19
CA GLN A 43 7.37 -4.70 -22.13
C GLN A 43 6.38 -5.33 -21.16
N ASN A 44 6.20 -6.65 -21.20
CA ASN A 44 5.29 -7.33 -20.28
C ASN A 44 5.70 -7.13 -18.81
N ASN A 45 6.99 -7.25 -18.51
CA ASN A 45 7.49 -7.01 -17.15
C ASN A 45 7.26 -5.56 -16.69
N LEU A 46 7.47 -4.59 -17.58
CA LEU A 46 7.20 -3.17 -17.30
C LEU A 46 5.71 -2.91 -17.04
N ILE A 47 4.82 -3.55 -17.80
CA ILE A 47 3.37 -3.42 -17.62
C ILE A 47 2.97 -3.95 -16.24
N THR A 48 3.37 -5.17 -15.88
CA THR A 48 3.07 -5.75 -14.56
C THR A 48 3.59 -4.89 -13.42
N MET A 49 4.80 -4.35 -13.54
CA MET A 49 5.35 -3.42 -12.55
C MET A 49 4.52 -2.15 -12.41
N GLN A 50 4.11 -1.54 -13.53
CA GLN A 50 3.30 -0.31 -13.53
C GLN A 50 1.89 -0.55 -12.96
N GLU A 51 1.29 -1.70 -13.24
CA GLU A 51 0.01 -2.10 -12.65
C GLU A 51 0.11 -2.26 -11.13
N ASN A 52 1.15 -2.94 -10.66
CA ASN A 52 1.44 -3.10 -9.23
C ASN A 52 1.65 -1.75 -8.54
N VAL A 53 2.43 -0.85 -9.14
CA VAL A 53 2.62 0.53 -8.64
C VAL A 53 1.29 1.25 -8.50
N ARG A 54 0.43 1.15 -9.51
CA ARG A 54 -0.88 1.83 -9.51
C ARG A 54 -1.76 1.30 -8.37
N LEU A 55 -1.81 -0.01 -8.17
CA LEU A 55 -2.60 -0.64 -7.12
C LEU A 55 -2.08 -0.24 -5.73
N ILE A 56 -0.77 -0.34 -5.51
CA ILE A 56 -0.13 0.08 -4.26
C ILE A 56 -0.40 1.55 -3.98
N SER A 57 -0.22 2.39 -4.99
CA SER A 57 -0.45 3.83 -4.89
C SER A 57 -1.87 4.12 -4.39
N GLN A 58 -2.87 3.45 -4.96
CA GLN A 58 -4.26 3.62 -4.54
C GLN A 58 -4.51 3.18 -3.10
N ILE A 59 -4.00 2.00 -2.70
CA ILE A 59 -4.14 1.47 -1.34
C ILE A 59 -3.48 2.39 -0.32
N ILE A 60 -2.20 2.68 -0.49
CA ILE A 60 -1.42 3.49 0.46
C ILE A 60 -1.96 4.92 0.50
N THR A 61 -2.27 5.52 -0.65
CA THR A 61 -2.86 6.86 -0.69
C THR A 61 -4.17 6.92 0.07
N ASN A 62 -5.02 5.90 -0.07
CA ASN A 62 -6.28 5.86 0.67
C ASN A 62 -6.04 5.79 2.18
N ARG A 63 -5.15 4.90 2.66
CA ARG A 63 -4.88 4.77 4.10
C ARG A 63 -4.20 6.01 4.67
N ILE A 64 -3.25 6.62 3.97
CA ILE A 64 -2.59 7.87 4.39
C ILE A 64 -3.60 9.02 4.44
N ARG A 65 -4.53 9.14 3.48
CA ARG A 65 -5.57 10.20 3.52
C ARG A 65 -6.54 10.06 4.69
N MET A 66 -6.78 8.82 5.13
CA MET A 66 -7.59 8.52 6.31
C MET A 66 -6.78 8.56 7.61
N SER A 67 -5.46 8.74 7.51
CA SER A 67 -4.62 9.01 8.66
C SER A 67 -4.80 10.46 9.10
N GLY A 68 -4.96 10.66 10.41
CA GLY A 68 -5.37 11.96 10.95
C GLY A 68 -6.88 12.22 10.90
N TYR A 69 -7.71 11.25 10.47
CA TYR A 69 -9.17 11.41 10.45
C TYR A 69 -9.80 11.09 11.81
N ALA A 70 -10.71 11.94 12.30
CA ALA A 70 -11.34 11.84 13.62
C ALA A 70 -12.87 11.65 13.54
N GLY A 71 -13.35 10.84 12.58
CA GLY A 71 -14.76 10.87 12.18
C GLY A 71 -15.00 12.13 11.35
N CYS A 72 -16.13 12.79 11.49
CA CYS A 72 -16.50 13.98 10.70
C CYS A 72 -15.52 15.19 10.70
N VAL A 73 -14.50 15.23 11.56
CA VAL A 73 -13.47 16.29 11.58
C VAL A 73 -12.05 15.72 11.49
N ARG A 74 -11.08 16.60 11.26
CA ARG A 74 -9.66 16.25 11.29
C ARG A 74 -9.17 16.19 12.73
N LEU A 75 -8.26 15.26 13.01
CA LEU A 75 -7.46 15.27 14.23
C LEU A 75 -6.63 16.55 14.18
N SER A 76 -7.07 17.54 14.95
CA SER A 76 -6.40 18.83 15.13
C SER A 76 -6.17 19.03 16.62
N LYS A 77 -5.16 19.83 17.01
CA LYS A 77 -4.83 20.12 18.41
C LYS A 77 -6.03 20.66 19.20
N ASP A 78 -6.92 21.37 18.50
CA ASP A 78 -8.09 22.00 19.07
C ASP A 78 -9.30 21.06 19.16
N PHE A 79 -9.24 19.88 18.54
CA PHE A 79 -10.29 18.86 18.60
C PHE A 79 -10.06 17.94 19.82
N PRO A 80 -10.98 17.90 20.80
CA PRO A 80 -10.81 17.06 21.98
C PRO A 80 -10.92 15.57 21.64
N LEU A 81 -9.76 14.90 21.58
CA LEU A 81 -9.64 13.46 21.47
C LEU A 81 -9.29 12.85 22.83
N LYS A 82 -10.10 11.90 23.30
CA LYS A 82 -9.85 11.11 24.51
C LYS A 82 -9.43 9.70 24.12
N ASN A 83 -8.14 9.43 24.26
CA ASN A 83 -7.59 8.12 24.00
C ASN A 83 -7.67 7.24 25.24
N HIS A 84 -8.46 6.16 25.18
CA HIS A 84 -8.54 5.15 26.24
C HIS A 84 -7.71 3.90 25.95
N LEU A 85 -6.92 3.91 24.88
CA LEU A 85 -5.99 2.82 24.58
C LEU A 85 -4.71 2.96 25.39
N MET A 86 -4.02 1.84 25.59
CA MET A 86 -2.67 1.84 26.17
C MET A 86 -1.63 2.49 25.23
N VAL A 87 -1.87 2.46 23.92
CA VAL A 87 -1.00 3.06 22.91
C VAL A 87 -1.48 4.47 22.61
N GLU A 88 -0.56 5.43 22.50
CA GLU A 88 -0.89 6.81 22.15
C GLU A 88 -1.38 6.91 20.69
N VAL A 89 -2.64 7.31 20.51
CA VAL A 89 -3.20 7.72 19.22
C VAL A 89 -3.49 9.22 19.28
N SER A 90 -2.72 9.98 18.53
CA SER A 90 -2.83 11.44 18.45
C SER A 90 -2.29 11.93 17.10
N GLU A 91 -2.36 13.23 16.83
CA GLU A 91 -1.69 13.81 15.65
C GLU A 91 -0.19 13.51 15.61
N LYS A 92 0.44 13.44 16.79
CA LYS A 92 1.87 13.15 16.93
C LYS A 92 2.23 11.76 16.41
N THR A 93 1.32 10.80 16.58
CA THR A 93 1.54 9.39 16.24
C THR A 93 0.85 8.95 14.95
N LYS A 94 0.22 9.88 14.21
CA LYS A 94 -0.56 9.55 12.99
C LYS A 94 0.26 8.81 11.93
N VAL A 95 1.55 9.16 11.79
CA VAL A 95 2.53 8.46 10.95
C VAL A 95 3.85 8.39 11.71
N GLN A 96 4.45 7.20 11.80
CA GLN A 96 5.72 7.01 12.49
C GLN A 96 6.60 5.99 11.76
N GLN A 97 7.91 6.02 12.01
CA GLN A 97 8.80 4.97 11.55
C GLN A 97 8.39 3.62 12.16
N TYR A 98 8.29 2.59 11.33
CA TYR A 98 8.10 1.22 11.79
C TYR A 98 9.44 0.50 11.85
N LYS A 99 9.73 -0.17 12.98
CA LYS A 99 10.96 -0.94 13.19
C LYS A 99 10.59 -2.38 13.50
N ASN A 100 11.11 -3.30 12.70
CA ASN A 100 10.91 -4.74 12.86
C ASN A 100 12.08 -5.48 12.14
N ASN A 101 12.47 -6.64 12.65
CA ASN A 101 13.56 -7.44 12.11
C ASN A 101 13.23 -8.09 10.75
N GLU A 102 11.95 -8.18 10.39
CA GLU A 102 11.50 -8.67 9.08
C GLU A 102 11.78 -7.68 7.94
N ILE A 103 11.99 -6.41 8.27
CA ILE A 103 12.22 -5.34 7.30
C ILE A 103 13.59 -5.57 6.66
N LYS A 104 13.65 -5.49 5.34
CA LYS A 104 14.92 -5.56 4.61
C LYS A 104 15.87 -4.44 5.14
N PRO A 105 17.17 -4.69 5.31
CA PRO A 105 18.12 -3.63 5.65
C PRO A 105 18.14 -2.52 4.59
N ASN A 106 18.39 -1.28 5.00
CA ASN A 106 18.51 -0.10 4.13
C ASN A 106 17.22 0.28 3.35
N THR A 107 16.06 -0.07 3.88
CA THR A 107 14.76 0.45 3.42
C THR A 107 14.01 1.02 4.61
N ASP A 108 13.16 2.01 4.32
CA ASP A 108 12.26 2.59 5.29
C ASP A 108 11.02 1.72 5.44
N ALA A 109 10.32 1.93 6.55
CA ALA A 109 9.01 1.40 6.83
C ALA A 109 8.24 2.40 7.68
N MET A 110 6.92 2.42 7.51
CA MET A 110 6.05 3.31 8.26
C MET A 110 4.92 2.54 8.94
N THR A 111 4.48 3.08 10.06
CA THR A 111 3.20 2.76 10.65
C THR A 111 2.29 3.96 10.59
N ILE A 112 1.01 3.72 10.30
CA ILE A 112 -0.02 4.76 10.26
C ILE A 112 -1.24 4.30 11.04
N TRP A 113 -1.87 5.22 11.75
CA TRP A 113 -3.24 5.06 12.23
C TRP A 113 -4.20 5.60 11.18
N TYR A 114 -5.27 4.87 10.87
CA TYR A 114 -6.29 5.32 9.92
C TYR A 114 -7.68 4.82 10.30
N VAL A 115 -8.69 5.61 9.95
CA VAL A 115 -10.09 5.20 10.10
C VAL A 115 -10.48 4.30 8.93
N ASN A 116 -10.88 3.08 9.24
CA ASN A 116 -11.32 2.08 8.28
C ASN A 116 -12.71 2.43 7.72
N ALA A 117 -13.06 1.91 6.54
CA ALA A 117 -14.38 2.04 5.96
C ALA A 117 -15.49 1.33 6.77
N ALA A 118 -15.12 0.38 7.63
CA ALA A 118 -16.02 -0.27 8.58
C ALA A 118 -16.52 0.75 9.62
N ASN A 119 -17.75 1.20 9.46
CA ASN A 119 -18.40 2.16 10.35
C ASN A 119 -19.81 1.75 10.74
N ALA A 120 -20.31 2.43 11.75
CA ALA A 120 -21.61 2.22 12.34
C ALA A 120 -22.14 3.53 12.93
N ILE A 121 -23.43 3.53 13.27
CA ILE A 121 -24.07 4.66 13.91
C ILE A 121 -24.78 4.20 15.19
N LEU A 122 -24.72 5.03 16.23
CA LEU A 122 -25.52 4.80 17.43
C LEU A 122 -27.01 4.85 17.10
N THR A 123 -27.76 3.82 17.50
CA THR A 123 -29.20 3.72 17.27
C THR A 123 -30.02 4.56 18.25
N HIS A 124 -29.47 4.80 19.44
CA HIS A 124 -30.07 5.58 20.53
C HIS A 124 -28.97 6.30 21.32
N THR A 125 -29.35 7.30 22.12
CA THR A 125 -28.43 7.94 23.08
C THR A 125 -27.98 6.92 24.13
N MET A 126 -26.68 6.91 24.42
CA MET A 126 -26.08 6.03 25.45
C MET A 126 -26.75 6.26 26.81
N GLN A 127 -27.00 5.17 27.53
CA GLN A 127 -27.53 5.18 28.90
C GLN A 127 -26.46 4.86 29.94
N ASP A 128 -25.32 4.32 29.49
CA ASP A 128 -24.15 3.96 30.29
C ASP A 128 -22.90 4.43 29.55
N TYR A 129 -21.82 4.72 30.28
CA TYR A 129 -20.56 5.22 29.72
C TYR A 129 -19.72 4.14 29.03
N SER A 130 -20.16 2.88 28.99
CA SER A 130 -19.40 1.76 28.41
C SER A 130 -20.17 0.96 27.37
N VAL A 131 -21.47 1.23 27.18
CA VAL A 131 -22.35 0.42 26.33
C VAL A 131 -22.83 1.22 25.13
N LEU A 132 -22.51 0.73 23.94
CA LEU A 132 -22.90 1.32 22.66
C LEU A 132 -23.86 0.37 21.93
N HIS A 133 -25.03 0.88 21.56
CA HIS A 133 -25.94 0.17 20.67
C HIS A 133 -25.81 0.75 19.27
N VAL A 134 -25.24 -0.01 18.35
CA VAL A 134 -24.92 0.46 17.00
C VAL A 134 -25.66 -0.34 15.94
N LYS A 135 -25.93 0.29 14.81
CA LYS A 135 -26.33 -0.39 13.57
C LYS A 135 -25.14 -0.36 12.62
N SER A 136 -24.69 -1.55 12.21
CA SER A 136 -23.52 -1.73 11.35
C SER A 136 -23.75 -2.84 10.34
N SER A 137 -23.16 -2.71 9.15
CA SER A 137 -23.09 -3.80 8.16
C SER A 137 -21.97 -4.79 8.44
N VAL A 138 -21.07 -4.48 9.38
CA VAL A 138 -19.88 -5.28 9.71
C VAL A 138 -19.73 -5.49 11.23
N PRO A 139 -19.31 -6.68 11.68
CA PRO A 139 -19.10 -6.96 13.09
C PRO A 139 -17.85 -6.24 13.63
N PHE A 140 -17.91 -5.81 14.89
CA PHE A 140 -16.75 -5.31 15.64
C PHE A 140 -16.36 -6.32 16.73
N PRO A 141 -15.56 -7.36 16.41
CA PRO A 141 -15.14 -8.36 17.38
C PRO A 141 -14.36 -7.77 18.56
N GLN A 142 -14.16 -8.60 19.59
CA GLN A 142 -13.32 -8.27 20.72
C GLN A 142 -11.91 -7.84 20.30
N HIS A 143 -11.34 -6.87 21.01
CA HIS A 143 -10.05 -6.20 20.77
C HIS A 143 -10.02 -5.25 19.56
N ASP A 144 -11.11 -5.11 18.80
CA ASP A 144 -11.20 -4.03 17.81
C ASP A 144 -11.09 -2.67 18.51
N LYS A 145 -10.41 -1.74 17.84
CA LYS A 145 -10.27 -0.36 18.29
C LYS A 145 -11.28 0.47 17.52
N LEU A 146 -12.08 1.26 18.23
CA LEU A 146 -13.13 2.07 17.65
C LEU A 146 -12.90 3.53 18.01
N LEU A 147 -13.19 4.38 17.04
CA LEU A 147 -13.30 5.82 17.19
C LEU A 147 -14.78 6.18 17.25
N VAL A 148 -15.21 6.78 18.35
CA VAL A 148 -16.57 7.26 18.57
C VAL A 148 -16.52 8.78 18.50
N SER A 149 -17.27 9.40 17.59
CA SER A 149 -17.17 10.85 17.32
C SER A 149 -18.53 11.46 17.02
N ASP A 150 -18.83 12.58 17.68
CA ASP A 150 -20.03 13.41 17.47
C ASP A 150 -19.74 14.75 16.78
N CYS A 151 -18.56 14.87 16.16
CA CYS A 151 -18.03 16.10 15.53
C CYS A 151 -17.64 17.22 16.49
N VAL A 152 -17.90 17.06 17.80
CA VAL A 152 -17.51 18.03 18.83
C VAL A 152 -16.34 17.47 19.63
N THR A 153 -16.41 16.18 19.98
CA THR A 153 -15.35 15.44 20.67
C THR A 153 -15.28 14.01 20.12
N ALA A 154 -14.19 13.31 20.42
CA ALA A 154 -14.09 11.90 20.11
C ALA A 154 -13.41 11.09 21.21
N ASP A 155 -13.82 9.84 21.33
CA ASP A 155 -13.21 8.83 22.19
C ASP A 155 -12.66 7.70 21.34
N ILE A 156 -11.44 7.24 21.65
CA ILE A 156 -10.90 6.00 21.12
C ILE A 156 -11.01 4.93 22.20
N ILE A 157 -11.70 3.85 21.86
CA ILE A 157 -12.00 2.74 22.78
C ILE A 157 -11.55 1.41 22.20
N GLU A 158 -11.39 0.43 23.09
CA GLU A 158 -11.22 -0.97 22.72
C GLU A 158 -12.49 -1.76 23.05
N VAL A 159 -12.87 -2.66 22.15
CA VAL A 159 -14.03 -3.55 22.33
C VAL A 159 -13.69 -4.64 23.33
N LYS A 160 -14.34 -4.62 24.49
CA LYS A 160 -14.28 -5.71 25.48
C LYS A 160 -15.11 -6.90 25.03
N GLN A 161 -16.28 -6.65 24.47
CA GLN A 161 -17.18 -7.66 23.94
C GLN A 161 -18.18 -7.01 22.98
N ALA A 162 -18.56 -7.73 21.94
CA ALA A 162 -19.69 -7.34 21.08
C ALA A 162 -20.69 -8.49 20.96
N SER A 163 -21.97 -8.17 20.91
CA SER A 163 -23.07 -9.11 20.71
C SER A 163 -23.93 -8.66 19.55
N LEU A 164 -24.05 -9.50 18.52
CA LEU A 164 -24.92 -9.26 17.37
C LEU A 164 -26.37 -9.62 17.73
N LEU A 165 -27.30 -8.73 17.38
CA LEU A 165 -28.73 -8.89 17.57
C LEU A 165 -29.39 -9.38 16.28
N ASN A 166 -30.59 -9.95 16.39
CA ASN A 166 -31.31 -10.58 15.27
C ASN A 166 -31.67 -9.60 14.13
N ASP A 167 -31.73 -8.30 14.42
CA ASP A 167 -32.00 -7.24 13.45
C ASP A 167 -30.74 -6.70 12.75
N GLY A 168 -29.57 -7.32 13.01
CA GLY A 168 -28.28 -6.89 12.50
C GLY A 168 -27.63 -5.73 13.28
N SER A 169 -28.28 -5.24 14.35
CA SER A 169 -27.64 -4.29 15.27
C SER A 169 -26.67 -5.00 16.21
N GLN A 170 -25.77 -4.25 16.83
CA GLN A 170 -24.76 -4.77 17.74
C GLN A 170 -24.78 -3.99 19.05
N THR A 171 -24.63 -4.72 20.16
CA THR A 171 -24.31 -4.13 21.46
C THR A 171 -22.82 -4.32 21.70
N ILE A 172 -22.10 -3.21 21.83
CA ILE A 172 -20.66 -3.16 22.08
C ILE A 172 -20.45 -2.70 23.52
N VAL A 173 -19.61 -3.43 24.25
CA VAL A 173 -19.13 -3.04 25.57
C VAL A 173 -17.68 -2.64 25.44
N SER A 174 -17.32 -1.44 25.87
CA SER A 174 -15.95 -0.95 25.86
C SER A 174 -15.16 -1.48 27.07
N VAL A 175 -13.83 -1.54 26.93
CA VAL A 175 -12.93 -1.88 28.05
C VAL A 175 -12.94 -0.78 29.13
N HIS A 176 -12.96 0.48 28.70
CA HIS A 176 -12.96 1.67 29.56
C HIS A 176 -14.17 2.56 29.27
N ASN A 177 -14.59 3.33 30.28
CA ASN A 177 -15.69 4.28 30.14
C ASN A 177 -15.31 5.41 29.19
N LEU A 178 -16.22 5.74 28.28
CA LEU A 178 -16.15 6.89 27.40
C LEU A 178 -16.23 8.18 28.21
N SER A 179 -15.72 9.27 27.64
CA SER A 179 -15.63 10.58 28.29
C SER A 179 -17.00 11.19 28.60
N HIS A 180 -18.02 10.87 27.81
CA HIS A 180 -19.39 11.32 27.98
C HIS A 180 -20.38 10.39 27.28
N LEU A 181 -21.69 10.63 27.49
CA LEU A 181 -22.76 9.88 26.83
C LEU A 181 -23.02 10.45 25.43
N TYR A 182 -22.70 9.65 24.42
CA TYR A 182 -22.91 10.02 23.03
C TYR A 182 -24.39 9.93 22.62
N ALA A 183 -24.83 10.86 21.78
CA ALA A 183 -26.21 10.94 21.31
C ALA A 183 -26.50 9.92 20.19
N LYS A 184 -27.79 9.71 19.91
CA LYS A 184 -28.22 8.97 18.71
C LYS A 184 -27.59 9.55 17.44
N ASN A 185 -27.25 8.69 16.48
CA ASN A 185 -26.57 9.00 15.21
C ASN A 185 -25.09 9.41 15.32
N THR A 186 -24.47 9.29 16.51
CA THR A 186 -23.01 9.40 16.64
C THR A 186 -22.32 8.35 15.78
N GLU A 187 -21.25 8.74 15.10
CA GLU A 187 -20.45 7.87 14.25
C GLU A 187 -19.52 7.00 15.11
N VAL A 188 -19.51 5.70 14.82
CA VAL A 188 -18.59 4.72 15.40
C VAL A 188 -17.83 4.07 14.27
N SER A 189 -16.55 4.36 14.14
CA SER A 189 -15.73 3.87 13.02
C SER A 189 -14.57 3.04 13.53
N LYS A 190 -14.24 1.96 12.83
CA LYS A 190 -13.10 1.13 13.17
C LYS A 190 -11.80 1.92 12.94
N LEU A 191 -10.92 1.87 13.92
CA LEU A 191 -9.60 2.49 13.88
C LEU A 191 -8.55 1.40 13.76
N ASP A 192 -7.84 1.37 12.65
CA ASP A 192 -6.78 0.40 12.40
C ASP A 192 -5.42 1.07 12.41
N GLN A 193 -4.40 0.29 12.75
CA GLN A 193 -3.02 0.65 12.52
C GLN A 193 -2.44 -0.31 11.48
N GLU A 194 -1.76 0.27 10.52
CA GLU A 194 -1.14 -0.45 9.41
C GLU A 194 0.36 -0.25 9.46
N HIS A 195 1.10 -1.28 9.07
CA HIS A 195 2.53 -1.25 8.87
C HIS A 195 2.84 -1.54 7.41
N PHE A 196 3.53 -0.62 6.73
CA PHE A 196 4.04 -0.81 5.37
C PHE A 196 5.55 -0.99 5.41
N PHE A 197 6.05 -2.07 4.82
CA PHE A 197 7.47 -2.40 4.82
C PHE A 197 7.85 -3.35 3.68
N VAL A 198 9.11 -3.31 3.26
CA VAL A 198 9.67 -4.27 2.30
C VAL A 198 10.33 -5.41 3.07
N SER A 199 10.01 -6.65 2.69
CA SER A 199 10.51 -7.88 3.32
C SER A 199 10.81 -8.94 2.26
N HIS A 200 11.62 -9.93 2.61
CA HIS A 200 11.87 -11.11 1.77
C HIS A 200 10.54 -11.85 1.50
N SER A 201 10.29 -12.21 0.24
CA SER A 201 9.01 -12.83 -0.17
C SER A 201 8.93 -14.33 0.05
N GLY A 202 10.06 -14.94 0.43
CA GLY A 202 10.25 -16.39 0.53
C GLY A 202 10.64 -17.03 -0.80
N ARG A 203 10.67 -16.24 -1.89
CA ARG A 203 10.96 -16.71 -3.25
C ARG A 203 12.34 -16.25 -3.70
N PHE A 204 12.92 -17.00 -4.63
CA PHE A 204 14.18 -16.68 -5.28
C PHE A 204 13.96 -16.62 -6.79
N ASP A 205 14.75 -15.81 -7.47
CA ASP A 205 14.74 -15.77 -8.93
C ASP A 205 15.53 -16.94 -9.55
N GLU A 206 15.56 -17.02 -10.88
CA GLU A 206 16.31 -18.05 -11.62
C GLU A 206 17.83 -18.05 -11.33
N LYS A 207 18.36 -16.93 -10.84
CA LYS A 207 19.77 -16.74 -10.45
C LYS A 207 19.99 -16.95 -8.94
N HIS A 208 19.01 -17.53 -8.24
CA HIS A 208 19.01 -17.76 -6.79
C HIS A 208 19.19 -16.48 -5.96
N GLN A 209 18.81 -15.33 -6.50
CA GLN A 209 18.76 -14.08 -5.74
C GLN A 209 17.42 -13.95 -5.02
N PRO A 210 17.39 -13.44 -3.78
CA PRO A 210 16.17 -13.26 -3.03
C PRO A 210 15.24 -12.25 -3.72
N ILE A 211 13.94 -12.57 -3.76
CA ILE A 211 12.91 -11.64 -4.23
C ILE A 211 12.32 -10.93 -3.02
N TYR A 212 12.23 -9.60 -3.12
CA TYR A 212 11.61 -8.76 -2.11
C TYR A 212 10.22 -8.28 -2.57
N ALA A 213 9.35 -8.04 -1.60
CA ALA A 213 8.00 -7.57 -1.83
C ALA A 213 7.62 -6.53 -0.78
N LEU A 214 6.69 -5.66 -1.17
CA LEU A 214 6.03 -4.73 -0.25
C LEU A 214 4.91 -5.47 0.48
N TYR A 215 4.91 -5.37 1.80
CA TYR A 215 3.89 -5.93 2.66
C TYR A 215 3.10 -4.84 3.36
N GLU A 216 1.83 -5.15 3.60
CA GLU A 216 1.05 -4.52 4.65
C GLU A 216 0.83 -5.50 5.80
N LYS A 217 0.81 -5.00 7.03
CA LYS A 217 0.54 -5.78 8.23
C LYS A 217 -0.35 -4.97 9.16
N ASN A 218 -1.47 -5.56 9.54
CA ASN A 218 -2.45 -4.91 10.41
C ASN A 218 -2.19 -5.21 11.90
N ASN A 219 -3.03 -4.62 12.75
CA ASN A 219 -3.02 -4.79 14.21
C ASN A 219 -3.10 -6.24 14.71
N ASN A 220 -3.66 -7.16 13.91
CA ASN A 220 -3.85 -8.56 14.28
C ASN A 220 -2.70 -9.45 13.77
N ASP A 221 -1.55 -8.84 13.45
CA ASP A 221 -0.40 -9.47 12.82
C ASP A 221 -0.68 -10.13 11.46
N HIS A 222 -1.83 -9.85 10.84
CA HIS A 222 -2.14 -10.37 9.52
C HIS A 222 -1.29 -9.64 8.48
N LYS A 223 -0.38 -10.38 7.84
CA LYS A 223 0.57 -9.89 6.84
C LYS A 223 0.07 -10.24 5.44
N LEU A 224 -0.08 -9.23 4.58
CA LEU A 224 -0.49 -9.37 3.18
C LEU A 224 0.58 -8.82 2.25
N GLU A 225 0.91 -9.57 1.21
CA GLU A 225 1.81 -9.13 0.14
C GLU A 225 1.04 -8.21 -0.82
N LEU A 226 1.51 -6.98 -1.02
CA LEU A 226 0.88 -6.01 -1.93
C LEU A 226 1.44 -6.08 -3.34
N ALA A 227 2.76 -6.14 -3.46
CA ALA A 227 3.41 -6.37 -4.73
C ALA A 227 4.81 -6.93 -4.56
N GLU A 228 5.14 -7.83 -5.48
CA GLU A 228 6.46 -8.39 -5.69
C GLU A 228 7.37 -7.44 -6.49
N GLY A 229 8.69 -7.60 -6.32
CA GLY A 229 9.70 -6.90 -7.11
C GLY A 229 10.02 -5.49 -6.61
N ILE A 230 9.58 -5.15 -5.40
CA ILE A 230 9.95 -3.92 -4.70
C ILE A 230 11.16 -4.21 -3.84
N ASP A 231 12.29 -3.63 -4.23
CA ASP A 231 13.57 -3.86 -3.60
C ASP A 231 13.82 -2.93 -2.40
N ALA A 232 13.32 -1.70 -2.48
CA ALA A 232 13.40 -0.74 -1.38
C ALA A 232 12.24 0.26 -1.44
N MET A 233 11.86 0.77 -0.27
CA MET A 233 10.96 1.89 -0.09
C MET A 233 11.70 2.98 0.70
N GLN A 234 11.65 4.21 0.21
CA GLN A 234 12.13 5.38 0.95
C GLN A 234 10.95 6.28 1.29
N ILE A 235 10.94 6.82 2.50
CA ILE A 235 9.85 7.62 3.01
C ILE A 235 10.39 8.94 3.50
N LYS A 236 9.86 10.02 2.93
CA LYS A 236 10.09 11.37 3.41
C LYS A 236 8.78 11.99 3.86
N LEU A 237 8.83 12.73 4.95
CA LEU A 237 7.70 13.47 5.48
C LEU A 237 7.84 14.93 5.09
N THR A 238 6.75 15.49 4.59
CA THR A 238 6.68 16.87 4.11
C THR A 238 6.13 17.76 5.21
N LEU A 239 6.88 18.80 5.56
CA LEU A 239 6.56 19.74 6.63
C LEU A 239 6.67 21.18 6.12
N ILE A 240 6.03 22.12 6.80
CA ILE A 240 6.29 23.56 6.61
C ILE A 240 7.15 24.05 7.78
N GLU A 241 8.36 24.50 7.47
CA GLU A 241 9.21 25.25 8.41
C GLU A 241 9.51 26.62 7.80
N ASN A 242 9.30 27.70 8.56
CA ASN A 242 9.57 29.08 8.12
C ASN A 242 8.92 29.43 6.76
N ASN A 243 7.67 29.01 6.57
CA ASN A 243 6.90 29.21 5.34
C ASN A 243 7.52 28.55 4.08
N LYS A 244 8.38 27.55 4.25
CA LYS A 244 8.96 26.74 3.18
C LYS A 244 8.59 25.27 3.38
N ILE A 245 8.28 24.62 2.27
CA ILE A 245 8.09 23.17 2.25
C ILE A 245 9.46 22.51 2.33
N ILE A 246 9.63 21.65 3.34
CA ILE A 246 10.82 20.83 3.52
C ILE A 246 10.41 19.36 3.55
N GLU A 247 11.35 18.50 3.16
CA GLU A 247 11.24 17.06 3.33
C GLU A 247 12.30 16.59 4.31
N ARG A 248 11.93 15.68 5.21
CA ARG A 248 12.82 15.01 6.17
C ARG A 248 12.60 13.51 6.09
N ALA A 249 13.63 12.72 6.37
CA ALA A 249 13.49 11.28 6.41
C ALA A 249 12.56 10.87 7.58
N ILE A 250 11.85 9.75 7.43
CA ILE A 250 10.88 9.30 8.45
C ILE A 250 11.52 8.98 9.80
N ASP A 251 12.79 8.60 9.82
CA ASP A 251 13.56 8.25 11.02
C ASP A 251 14.01 9.49 11.82
N GLU A 252 14.04 10.66 11.20
CA GLU A 252 14.36 11.94 11.83
C GLU A 252 13.16 12.54 12.61
N ILE A 253 11.94 12.05 12.36
CA ILE A 253 10.71 12.64 12.90
C ILE A 253 10.08 11.72 13.95
N THR A 254 9.99 12.23 15.16
CA THR A 254 9.30 11.57 16.28
C THR A 254 7.94 12.19 16.60
N ASP A 255 7.70 13.41 16.10
CA ASP A 255 6.46 14.14 16.24
C ASP A 255 5.88 14.48 14.87
N ALA A 256 4.79 13.80 14.50
CA ALA A 256 4.14 13.97 13.22
C ALA A 256 3.13 15.14 13.18
N THR A 257 2.92 15.91 14.25
CA THR A 257 2.00 17.06 14.26
C THR A 257 2.27 18.05 13.11
N PRO A 258 3.51 18.52 12.83
CA PRO A 258 3.78 19.45 11.73
C PRO A 258 3.78 18.80 10.34
N VAL A 259 3.59 17.48 10.25
CA VAL A 259 3.66 16.74 8.99
C VAL A 259 2.35 16.90 8.23
N MET A 260 2.47 17.39 6.99
CA MET A 260 1.34 17.63 6.09
C MET A 260 1.27 16.65 4.93
N GLY A 261 2.32 15.87 4.70
CA GLY A 261 2.34 14.91 3.60
C GLY A 261 3.41 13.84 3.75
N VAL A 262 3.24 12.77 2.99
CA VAL A 262 4.16 11.65 2.89
C VAL A 262 4.57 11.51 1.44
N SER A 263 5.87 11.51 1.21
CA SER A 263 6.52 11.28 -0.08
C SER A 263 7.16 9.89 -0.05
N LEU A 264 6.68 9.00 -0.91
CA LEU A 264 7.11 7.61 -1.00
C LEU A 264 7.88 7.42 -2.29
N ALA A 265 9.08 6.83 -2.22
CA ALA A 265 9.83 6.38 -3.38
C ALA A 265 9.98 4.86 -3.32
N PHE A 266 9.44 4.16 -4.32
CA PHE A 266 9.58 2.71 -4.46
C PHE A 266 10.63 2.40 -5.51
N HIS A 267 11.67 1.66 -5.11
CA HIS A 267 12.68 1.13 -6.01
C HIS A 267 12.28 -0.27 -6.44
N PHE A 268 12.01 -0.43 -7.73
CA PHE A 268 11.74 -1.71 -8.36
C PHE A 268 13.03 -2.28 -8.90
N SER A 269 13.22 -3.59 -8.77
CA SER A 269 14.31 -4.29 -9.43
C SER A 269 13.79 -5.54 -10.12
N SER A 270 14.04 -5.66 -11.42
CA SER A 270 13.89 -6.93 -12.14
C SER A 270 15.24 -7.47 -12.57
N ASN A 271 15.61 -8.62 -12.02
CA ASN A 271 16.82 -9.35 -12.42
C ASN A 271 16.69 -10.04 -13.79
N VAL A 272 15.45 -10.22 -14.27
CA VAL A 272 15.11 -10.78 -15.58
C VAL A 272 15.29 -9.74 -16.67
N ALA A 273 14.89 -8.49 -16.43
CA ALA A 273 15.01 -7.40 -17.39
C ALA A 273 16.22 -6.47 -17.17
N GLN A 274 17.00 -6.65 -16.08
CA GLN A 274 18.04 -5.70 -15.64
C GLN A 274 17.52 -4.26 -15.57
N LEU A 275 16.26 -4.11 -15.14
CA LEU A 275 15.60 -2.81 -15.04
C LEU A 275 15.48 -2.40 -13.58
N SER A 276 15.82 -1.15 -13.32
CA SER A 276 15.50 -0.47 -12.07
C SER A 276 14.68 0.78 -12.37
N GLU A 277 13.57 0.94 -11.67
CA GLU A 277 12.71 2.11 -11.77
C GLU A 277 12.42 2.64 -10.36
N THR A 278 12.33 3.97 -10.23
CA THR A 278 11.89 4.60 -8.98
C THR A 278 10.57 5.33 -9.23
N ARG A 279 9.55 5.02 -8.43
CA ARG A 279 8.23 5.66 -8.51
C ARG A 279 7.97 6.50 -7.28
N TYR A 280 7.59 7.75 -7.49
CA TYR A 280 7.30 8.72 -6.45
C TYR A 280 5.79 8.86 -6.25
N ILE A 281 5.35 8.87 -5.00
CA ILE A 281 3.96 9.10 -4.62
C ILE A 281 3.96 10.16 -3.53
N TYR A 282 3.28 11.28 -3.78
CA TYR A 282 3.00 12.27 -2.75
C TYR A 282 1.56 12.14 -2.31
N VAL A 283 1.36 12.06 -1.00
CA VAL A 283 0.03 12.03 -0.38
C VAL A 283 -0.04 13.07 0.71
N ALA A 284 -0.97 14.01 0.57
CA ALA A 284 -1.27 14.94 1.65
C ALA A 284 -1.97 14.20 2.81
N LEU A 285 -1.46 14.41 4.01
CA LEU A 285 -2.12 14.06 5.27
C LEU A 285 -3.20 15.09 5.57
N ARG A 286 -4.31 14.64 6.15
CA ARG A 286 -5.40 15.52 6.53
C ARG A 286 -5.18 16.16 7.88
#